data_AF-A0A7K0M6I5-F1
#
_entry.id   AF-A0A7K0M6I5-F1
#
_cell.length_a   1.000
_cell.length_b   1.000
_cell.length_c   1.000
_cell.angle_alpha   90.00
_cell.angle_beta   90.00
_cell.angle_gamma   90.00
#
_symmetry.space_group_name_H-M   'P 1'
#
loop_
_entity.id
_entity.type
_entity.pdbx_description
1 polymer ?
#
loop_
_entity_poly.entity_id
_entity_poly.type
_entity_poly.pdbx_seq_one_letter_code
_entity_poly.pdbx_strand_id
1 'polypeptide(L)'
;MRRSKFRASMSVIATITVLGSVVALTGVSGAAPMTASYTRENSWLTGHQASVTVRNPTAVTQRNWVLTFDLAPKISSLWGGKLTSQVAKKVTVKAPS
;
A
#
# COMPACT_ATOMS: atom_id res chain seq x y z
N MET A 1 -10.50 -17.27 40.09
CA MET A 1 -11.26 -18.38 39.47
C MET A 1 -11.80 -17.89 38.13
N ARG A 2 -11.47 -18.60 37.03
CA ARG A 2 -11.85 -18.33 35.62
C ARG A 2 -13.12 -19.11 35.25
N ARG A 3 -13.71 -18.74 34.08
CA ARG A 3 -14.66 -19.47 33.17
C ARG A 3 -16.06 -18.81 33.21
N SER A 4 -16.79 -18.56 32.12
CA SER A 4 -16.97 -19.22 30.80
C SER A 4 -17.74 -18.21 29.89
N LYS A 5 -17.98 -18.32 28.57
CA LYS A 5 -18.53 -19.38 27.68
C LYS A 5 -18.21 -18.93 26.23
N PHE A 6 -17.85 -19.76 25.27
CA PHE A 6 -18.78 -20.50 24.40
C PHE A 6 -17.99 -21.57 23.62
N ARG A 7 -18.63 -22.72 23.44
CA ARG A 7 -18.12 -23.93 22.80
C ARG A 7 -18.48 -23.92 21.31
N ALA A 8 -17.57 -24.40 20.45
CA ALA A 8 -17.95 -25.17 19.27
C ALA A 8 -16.74 -25.99 18.82
N SER A 9 -16.87 -27.31 18.97
CA SER A 9 -15.93 -28.32 18.51
C SER A 9 -16.25 -28.66 17.06
N MET A 10 -15.26 -28.66 16.16
CA MET A 10 -15.30 -29.53 15.00
C MET A 10 -13.89 -29.90 14.59
N SER A 11 -13.53 -31.14 14.89
CA SER A 11 -12.30 -31.80 14.46
C SER A 11 -12.65 -32.70 13.29
N VAL A 12 -11.97 -32.53 12.16
CA VAL A 12 -11.91 -33.55 11.10
C VAL A 12 -10.43 -33.78 10.82
N ILE A 13 -10.03 -35.04 10.90
CA ILE A 13 -8.66 -35.55 10.75
C ILE A 13 -8.51 -36.22 9.36
N ALA A 14 -7.28 -36.22 8.85
CA ALA A 14 -6.66 -37.10 7.83
C ALA A 14 -6.59 -36.64 6.35
N THR A 15 -5.43 -36.05 6.04
CA THR A 15 -4.44 -36.42 4.98
C THR A 15 -4.90 -36.90 3.60
N ILE A 16 -4.50 -36.16 2.56
CA ILE A 16 -3.93 -36.69 1.31
C ILE A 16 -2.77 -35.76 0.89
N THR A 17 -1.56 -36.29 0.84
CA THR A 17 -0.40 -35.67 0.19
C THR A 17 -0.54 -35.90 -1.32
N VAL A 18 -0.74 -34.83 -2.09
CA VAL A 18 -0.49 -34.84 -3.53
C VAL A 18 0.70 -33.94 -3.81
N LEU A 19 1.75 -34.55 -4.34
CA LEU A 19 2.88 -33.91 -5.02
C LEU A 19 2.32 -33.14 -6.22
N GLY A 20 2.01 -31.86 -6.02
CA GLY A 20 1.71 -30.91 -7.07
C GLY A 20 2.76 -29.82 -7.03
N SER A 21 3.85 -30.00 -7.76
CA SER A 21 4.82 -28.93 -8.01
C SER A 21 4.13 -27.82 -8.81
N VAL A 22 3.64 -26.80 -8.11
CA VAL A 22 3.18 -25.56 -8.74
C VAL A 22 4.43 -24.77 -9.11
N VAL A 23 4.86 -24.87 -10.38
CA VAL A 23 5.75 -23.87 -10.96
C VAL A 23 4.89 -22.64 -11.21
N ALA A 24 4.89 -21.71 -10.25
CA ALA A 24 4.43 -20.37 -10.53
C ALA A 24 5.48 -19.71 -11.44
N LEU A 25 5.18 -19.57 -12.74
CA LEU A 25 5.85 -18.56 -13.56
C LEU A 25 5.39 -17.20 -13.04
N THR A 26 6.00 -16.74 -11.95
CA THR A 26 5.92 -15.32 -11.61
C THR A 26 6.76 -14.61 -12.66
N GLY A 27 6.11 -14.21 -13.76
CA GLY A 27 6.62 -13.16 -14.61
C GLY A 27 6.83 -11.95 -13.70
N VAL A 28 8.07 -11.75 -13.24
CA VAL A 28 8.48 -10.50 -12.60
C VAL A 28 8.31 -9.46 -13.69
N SER A 29 7.15 -8.83 -13.69
CA SER A 29 6.94 -7.58 -14.42
C SER A 29 8.07 -6.68 -13.95
N GLY A 30 9.02 -6.38 -14.84
CA GLY A 30 10.27 -5.65 -14.57
C GLY A 30 10.07 -4.17 -14.23
N ALA A 31 8.96 -3.83 -13.56
CA ALA A 31 8.85 -2.58 -12.86
C ALA A 31 9.87 -2.62 -11.71
N ALA A 32 10.89 -1.77 -11.80
CA ALA A 32 11.75 -1.44 -10.68
C ALA A 32 10.89 -1.29 -9.40
N PRO A 33 11.23 -1.99 -8.29
CA PRO A 33 10.44 -1.90 -7.07
C PRO A 33 10.63 -0.50 -6.46
N MET A 34 9.87 0.47 -6.94
CA MET A 34 9.75 1.76 -6.28
C MET A 34 9.04 1.54 -4.95
N THR A 35 9.58 2.14 -3.91
CA THR A 35 9.00 2.07 -2.57
C THR A 35 8.43 3.43 -2.20
N ALA A 36 7.24 3.45 -1.61
CA ALA A 36 6.61 4.65 -1.09
C ALA A 36 6.36 4.46 0.41
N SER A 37 6.83 5.38 1.25
CA SER A 37 6.62 5.36 2.69
C SER A 37 5.78 6.57 3.10
N TYR A 38 4.71 6.34 3.85
CA TYR A 38 3.84 7.38 4.39
C TYR A 38 4.16 7.60 5.86
N THR A 39 4.39 8.85 6.24
CA THR A 39 4.65 9.25 7.62
C THR A 39 3.72 10.39 7.97
N ARG A 40 2.99 10.27 9.09
CA ARG A 40 2.20 11.38 9.63
C ARG A 40 3.10 12.24 10.50
N GLU A 41 3.30 13.49 10.11
CA GLU A 41 4.21 14.42 10.79
C GLU A 41 3.52 15.17 11.92
N ASN A 42 2.30 15.63 11.67
CA ASN A 42 1.53 16.39 12.66
C ASN A 42 0.03 16.12 12.51
N SER A 43 -0.72 16.22 13.60
CA SER A 43 -2.18 16.10 13.57
C SER A 43 -2.84 17.01 14.58
N TRP A 44 -3.97 17.58 14.19
CA TRP A 44 -4.82 18.41 15.01
C TRP A 44 -6.28 17.95 14.85
N LEU A 45 -7.21 18.59 15.58
CA LEU A 45 -8.59 18.11 15.70
C LEU A 45 -9.32 17.97 14.36
N THR A 46 -9.04 18.85 13.40
CA THR A 46 -9.74 18.94 12.10
C THR A 46 -8.90 18.47 10.91
N GLY A 47 -7.65 18.03 11.13
CA GLY A 47 -6.74 17.73 10.03
C GLY A 47 -5.41 17.11 10.44
N HIS A 48 -4.61 16.75 9.45
CA HIS A 48 -3.26 16.24 9.67
C HIS A 48 -2.37 16.60 8.50
N GLN A 49 -1.08 16.64 8.79
CA GLN A 49 -0.01 16.75 7.82
C GLN A 49 0.73 15.41 7.74
N ALA A 50 1.02 14.98 6.53
CA ALA A 50 1.78 13.77 6.26
C ALA A 50 2.79 14.00 5.14
N SER A 51 3.90 13.27 5.21
CA SER A 51 4.92 13.18 4.18
C SER A 51 4.83 11.82 3.47
N VAL A 52 5.11 11.81 2.17
CA VAL A 52 5.25 10.57 1.39
C VAL A 52 6.60 10.57 0.72
N THR A 53 7.45 9.61 1.08
CA THR A 53 8.79 9.45 0.51
C THR A 53 8.76 8.36 -0.56
N VAL A 54 9.05 8.74 -1.81
CA VAL A 54 9.18 7.80 -2.94
C VAL A 54 10.66 7.52 -3.18
N ARG A 55 11.07 6.26 -3.09
CA ARG A 55 12.45 5.81 -3.29
C ARG A 55 12.53 4.89 -4.50
N ASN A 56 13.37 5.29 -5.46
CA ASN A 56 13.77 4.50 -6.61
C ASN A 56 15.10 3.78 -6.30
N PRO A 57 15.14 2.44 -6.18
CA PRO A 57 16.36 1.71 -5.89
C PRO A 57 17.25 1.46 -7.12
N THR A 58 16.84 1.90 -8.31
CA THR A 58 17.59 1.67 -9.56
C THR A 58 18.53 2.82 -9.90
N ALA A 59 19.56 2.52 -10.69
CA ALA A 59 20.48 3.53 -11.23
C ALA A 59 19.88 4.40 -12.35
N VAL A 60 18.64 4.11 -12.76
CA VAL A 60 17.96 4.84 -13.85
C VAL A 60 17.13 5.97 -13.27
N THR A 61 17.37 7.20 -13.72
CA THR A 61 16.58 8.37 -13.31
C THR A 61 15.14 8.26 -13.83
N GLN A 62 14.18 8.40 -12.91
CA GLN A 62 12.75 8.30 -13.21
C GLN A 62 12.13 9.70 -13.14
N ARG A 63 11.95 10.33 -14.30
CA ARG A 63 11.52 11.74 -14.40
C ARG A 63 9.99 11.92 -14.36
N ASN A 64 9.25 10.97 -14.92
CA ASN A 64 7.80 11.08 -15.12
C ASN A 64 7.02 10.09 -14.24
N TRP A 65 7.41 9.98 -12.96
CA TRP A 65 6.75 9.04 -12.05
C TRP A 65 5.32 9.49 -11.73
N VAL A 66 4.45 8.51 -11.53
CA VAL A 66 3.06 8.69 -11.13
C VAL A 66 2.83 7.84 -9.88
N LEU A 67 2.44 8.49 -8.79
CA LEU A 67 2.08 7.83 -7.54
C LEU A 67 0.55 7.79 -7.43
N THR A 68 0.01 6.59 -7.23
CA THR A 68 -1.43 6.40 -6.98
C THR A 68 -1.63 5.70 -5.65
N PHE A 69 -2.48 6.26 -4.80
CA PHE A 69 -2.78 5.71 -3.47
C PHE A 69 -4.21 6.02 -3.06
N ASP A 70 -4.73 5.26 -2.10
CA ASP A 70 -6.04 5.51 -1.52
C ASP A 70 -5.94 6.34 -0.25
N LEU A 71 -6.66 7.46 -0.22
CA LEU A 71 -6.77 8.40 0.88
C LEU A 71 -8.24 8.83 1.02
N ALA A 72 -8.85 8.50 2.15
CA ALA A 72 -10.22 8.92 2.46
C ALA A 72 -10.38 10.45 2.61
N PRO A 73 -9.50 11.18 3.32
CA PRO A 73 -9.60 12.63 3.42
C PRO A 73 -9.20 13.36 2.13
N LYS A 74 -9.75 14.55 1.90
CA LYS A 74 -9.36 15.43 0.79
C LYS A 74 -8.03 16.11 1.07
N ILE A 75 -7.18 16.20 0.05
CA ILE A 75 -5.92 16.96 0.11
C ILE A 75 -6.24 18.44 -0.09
N SER A 76 -5.90 19.28 0.88
CA SER A 76 -6.07 20.74 0.80
C SER A 76 -4.84 21.45 0.23
N SER A 77 -3.63 20.93 0.51
CA SER A 77 -2.35 21.47 0.04
C SER A 77 -1.37 20.33 -0.18
N LEU A 78 -0.48 20.48 -1.18
CA LEU A 78 0.56 19.52 -1.52
C LEU A 78 1.79 20.26 -2.04
N TRP A 79 2.98 19.81 -1.62
CA TRP A 79 4.27 20.28 -2.12
C TRP A 79 5.13 19.08 -2.55
N GLY A 80 6.16 19.35 -3.35
CA GLY A 80 7.07 18.30 -3.86
C GLY A 80 6.47 17.39 -4.93
N GLY A 81 5.32 17.76 -5.50
CA GLY A 81 4.65 17.04 -6.57
C GLY A 81 3.44 17.81 -7.11
N LYS A 82 2.76 17.22 -8.10
CA LYS A 82 1.55 17.80 -8.71
C LYS A 82 0.36 16.88 -8.54
N LEU A 83 -0.64 17.31 -7.77
CA LEU A 83 -1.92 16.60 -7.67
C LEU A 83 -2.60 16.62 -9.04
N THR A 84 -2.86 15.43 -9.60
CA THR A 84 -3.48 15.27 -10.92
C THR A 84 -4.96 14.96 -10.79
N SER A 85 -5.33 14.10 -9.84
CA SER A 85 -6.73 13.71 -9.64
C SER A 85 -6.94 13.22 -8.21
N GLN A 86 -8.13 13.47 -7.69
CA GLN A 86 -8.64 12.84 -6.48
C GLN A 86 -10.12 12.50 -6.71
N VAL A 87 -10.44 11.21 -6.84
CA VAL A 87 -11.80 10.71 -7.06
C VAL A 87 -12.15 9.72 -5.96
N ALA A 88 -13.19 10.03 -5.20
CA ALA A 88 -13.56 9.29 -3.99
C ALA A 88 -12.34 9.16 -3.05
N LYS A 89 -11.78 7.95 -2.93
CA LYS A 89 -10.58 7.68 -2.13
C LYS A 89 -9.30 7.66 -2.96
N LYS A 90 -9.38 7.55 -4.28
CA LYS A 90 -8.21 7.36 -5.13
C LYS A 90 -7.55 8.70 -5.45
N VAL A 91 -6.27 8.84 -5.11
CA VAL A 91 -5.45 10.02 -5.37
C VAL A 91 -4.35 9.68 -6.36
N THR A 92 -4.11 10.57 -7.32
CA THR A 92 -3.01 10.48 -8.28
C THR A 92 -2.14 11.73 -8.23
N VAL A 93 -0.85 11.54 -7.95
CA VAL A 93 0.18 12.60 -7.89
C VAL A 93 1.26 12.30 -8.92
N LYS A 94 1.76 13.34 -9.58
CA LYS A 94 2.88 13.26 -10.52
C LYS A 94 4.11 13.97 -9.97
N ALA A 95 5.26 13.62 -10.55
CA ALA A 95 6.49 14.37 -10.37
C ALA A 95 6.27 15.88 -10.60
N PRO A 96 6.97 16.75 -9.85
CA PRO A 96 6.99 18.18 -10.14
C PRO A 96 7.50 18.41 -11.58
N SER A 97 6.97 19.43 -12.24
CA SER A 97 7.35 19.83 -13.61
C SER A 97 8.72 20.48 -13.65
#